data_AF-A0A804J668-F1
#
_entry.id   AF-A0A804J668-F1
#
_cell.length_a   1.000
_cell.length_b   1.000
_cell.length_c   1.000
_cell.angle_alpha   90.00
_cell.angle_beta   90.00
_cell.angle_gamma   90.00
#
_symmetry.space_group_name_H-M   'P 1'
#
loop_
_entity.id
_entity.type
_entity.pdbx_description
1 polymer ?
#
loop_
_entity_poly.entity_id
_entity_poly.type
_entity_poly.pdbx_seq_one_letter_code
_entity_poly.pdbx_strand_id
1 'polypeptide(L)'
;MNFALHWPEQAVKEAIEKGRAFKVTFRVNAYDRKEAFCTVNGLPVDVLISGADAQNRAIEGDVVAVMLDPVVYWTKLRGSNDALISKASTDSTKNRDSGEAARALGRIRATLSCNPSKRPNGRVLSIIRSSPRREAVIGLLATNPWFPEGEEYERELDYIQVIPTNSKLQM
;
A
#
# COMPACT_ATOMS: atom_id res chain seq x y z
N MET A 1 -2.92 -14.52 -11.46
CA MET A 1 -2.42 -13.13 -11.36
C MET A 1 -0.91 -13.20 -11.23
N ASN A 2 -0.15 -12.37 -11.97
CA ASN A 2 1.31 -12.36 -11.89
C ASN A 2 1.78 -11.10 -11.16
N PHE A 3 2.26 -11.26 -9.92
CA PHE A 3 2.72 -10.13 -9.12
C PHE A 3 4.17 -9.78 -9.44
N ALA A 4 4.52 -8.49 -9.35
CA ALA A 4 5.91 -8.08 -9.44
C ALA A 4 6.76 -8.75 -8.33
N LEU A 5 8.02 -9.04 -8.67
CA LEU A 5 9.00 -9.48 -7.68
C LEU A 5 9.26 -8.35 -6.69
N HIS A 6 9.45 -8.70 -5.42
CA HIS A 6 9.84 -7.73 -4.40
C HIS A 6 11.26 -7.25 -4.68
N TRP A 7 11.50 -5.96 -4.46
CA TRP A 7 12.85 -5.40 -4.58
C TRP A 7 13.76 -5.99 -3.50
N PRO A 8 15.05 -6.23 -3.81
CA PRO A 8 16.02 -6.69 -2.81
C PRO A 8 16.20 -5.62 -1.73
N GLU A 9 16.51 -6.07 -0.51
CA GLU A 9 16.59 -5.20 0.68
C GLU A 9 17.52 -3.99 0.47
N GLN A 10 18.68 -4.21 -0.16
CA GLN A 10 19.64 -3.14 -0.44
C GLN A 10 19.06 -2.04 -1.36
N ALA A 11 18.31 -2.44 -2.40
CA ALA A 11 17.68 -1.49 -3.31
C ALA A 11 16.53 -0.73 -2.63
N VAL A 12 15.78 -1.40 -1.74
CA VAL A 12 14.73 -0.76 -0.93
C VAL A 12 15.34 0.27 0.01
N LYS A 13 16.41 -0.08 0.72
CA LYS A 13 17.13 0.82 1.63
C LYS A 13 17.63 2.06 0.89
N GLU A 14 18.32 1.87 -0.23
CA GLU A 14 18.80 2.96 -1.08
C GLU A 14 17.65 3.84 -1.60
N ALA A 15 16.53 3.24 -2.02
CA ALA A 15 15.36 3.99 -2.46
C ALA A 15 14.75 4.83 -1.35
N ILE A 16 14.74 4.35 -0.11
CA ILE A 16 14.26 5.11 1.06
C ILE A 16 15.21 6.25 1.38
N GLU A 17 16.52 6.00 1.43
CA GLU A 17 17.54 7.03 1.70
C GLU A 17 17.50 8.16 0.66
N LYS A 18 17.34 7.81 -0.62
CA LYS A 18 17.19 8.74 -1.74
C LYS A 18 15.80 9.38 -1.85
N GLY A 19 14.85 9.05 -0.97
CA GLY A 19 13.51 9.63 -0.99
C GLY A 19 12.63 9.19 -2.17
N ARG A 20 12.98 8.08 -2.83
CA ARG A 20 12.18 7.47 -3.91
C ARG A 20 11.11 6.50 -3.38
N ALA A 21 11.29 6.00 -2.16
CA ALA A 21 10.34 5.14 -1.47
C ALA A 21 10.18 5.57 -0.01
N PHE A 22 9.05 5.20 0.59
CA PHE A 22 8.70 5.55 1.97
C PHE A 22 8.31 4.32 2.75
N LYS A 23 8.90 4.16 3.95
CA LYS A 23 8.54 3.10 4.89
C LYS A 23 7.25 3.48 5.62
N VAL A 24 6.22 2.65 5.49
CA VAL A 24 4.87 2.93 6.02
C VAL A 24 4.18 1.66 6.51
N THR A 25 3.19 1.82 7.39
CA THR A 25 2.29 0.73 7.77
C THR A 25 1.14 0.64 6.77
N PHE A 26 0.92 -0.55 6.22
CA PHE A 26 -0.09 -0.82 5.20
C PHE A 26 -1.47 -1.03 5.83
N ARG A 27 -2.48 -0.23 5.43
CA ARG A 27 -3.86 -0.33 5.93
C ARG A 27 -4.86 -0.60 4.80
N VAL A 28 -5.34 -1.83 4.69
CA VAL A 28 -6.40 -2.26 3.78
C VAL A 28 -7.75 -1.68 4.21
N ASN A 29 -8.53 -1.23 3.23
CA ASN A 29 -9.90 -0.82 3.42
C ASN A 29 -10.79 -2.04 3.71
N ALA A 30 -11.57 -1.99 4.79
CA ALA A 30 -12.44 -3.11 5.21
C ALA A 30 -13.62 -3.36 4.27
N TYR A 31 -14.04 -2.33 3.53
CA TYR A 31 -15.19 -2.39 2.62
C TYR A 31 -14.77 -2.71 1.18
N ASP A 32 -13.61 -2.23 0.76
CA ASP A 32 -12.99 -2.58 -0.52
C ASP A 32 -11.55 -3.04 -0.32
N ARG A 33 -11.36 -4.35 -0.23
CA ARG A 33 -10.03 -4.95 -0.03
C ARG A 33 -9.05 -4.69 -1.18
N LYS A 34 -9.51 -4.19 -2.34
CA LYS A 34 -8.63 -3.77 -3.44
C LYS A 34 -8.03 -2.38 -3.19
N GLU A 35 -8.52 -1.65 -2.19
CA GLU A 35 -7.94 -0.38 -1.77
C GLU A 35 -7.19 -0.51 -0.44
N ALA A 36 -6.05 0.16 -0.37
CA ALA A 36 -5.32 0.35 0.87
C ALA A 36 -4.80 1.78 0.98
N PHE A 37 -4.59 2.23 2.22
CA PHE A 37 -4.14 3.57 2.56
C PHE A 37 -2.84 3.50 3.35
N CYS A 38 -1.86 4.29 2.92
CA CYS A 38 -0.57 4.41 3.55
C CYS A 38 -0.35 5.85 4.02
N THR A 39 -0.20 6.03 5.32
CA THR A 39 0.10 7.33 5.92
C THR A 39 1.61 7.57 5.89
N VAL A 40 2.06 8.51 5.05
CA VAL A 40 3.46 8.92 4.96
C VAL A 40 3.66 10.15 5.84
N ASN A 41 4.54 10.06 6.83
CA ASN A 41 4.85 11.19 7.71
C ASN A 41 5.33 12.40 6.88
N GLY A 42 4.70 13.55 7.09
CA GLY A 42 4.99 14.80 6.38
C GLY A 42 4.12 15.07 5.16
N LEU A 43 3.26 14.13 4.73
CA LEU A 43 2.23 14.40 3.74
C LEU A 43 0.88 14.74 4.41
N PRO A 44 0.08 15.66 3.84
CA PRO A 44 -1.21 16.05 4.41
C PRO A 44 -2.34 15.04 4.15
N VAL A 45 -2.14 14.11 3.23
CA VAL A 45 -3.13 13.11 2.81
C VAL A 45 -2.47 11.74 2.69
N ASP A 46 -3.25 10.69 2.91
CA ASP A 46 -2.80 9.30 2.72
C ASP A 46 -2.53 9.01 1.23
N VAL A 47 -1.54 8.15 0.99
CA VAL A 47 -1.28 7.55 -0.33
C VAL A 47 -2.24 6.38 -0.53
N LEU A 48 -2.97 6.40 -1.65
CA LEU A 48 -3.84 5.31 -2.08
C LEU A 48 -3.01 4.25 -2.81
N ILE A 49 -3.22 2.98 -2.44
CA ILE A 49 -2.73 1.81 -3.15
C ILE A 49 -3.95 1.08 -3.68
N SER A 50 -4.12 1.08 -5.01
CA SER A 50 -5.33 0.54 -5.66
C SER A 50 -5.01 -0.67 -6.51
N GLY A 51 -5.73 -1.77 -6.27
CA GLY A 51 -5.60 -3.03 -6.99
C GLY A 51 -4.55 -3.97 -6.41
N ALA A 52 -4.81 -5.28 -6.51
CA ALA A 52 -3.95 -6.33 -5.93
C ALA A 52 -2.48 -6.25 -6.42
N ASP A 53 -2.28 -5.89 -7.70
CA ASP A 53 -0.93 -5.76 -8.28
C ASP A 53 -0.11 -4.66 -7.57
N ALA A 54 -0.74 -3.51 -7.29
CA ALA A 54 -0.08 -2.41 -6.58
C ALA A 54 0.12 -2.70 -5.08
N GLN A 55 -0.77 -3.51 -4.48
CA GLN A 55 -0.60 -3.97 -3.10
C GLN A 55 0.55 -4.98 -2.96
N ASN A 56 0.88 -5.70 -4.04
CA ASN A 56 2.05 -6.59 -4.13
C ASN A 56 2.21 -7.55 -2.94
N ARG A 57 1.17 -8.38 -2.73
CA ARG A 57 1.08 -9.37 -1.65
C ARG A 57 1.08 -8.79 -0.22
N ALA A 58 1.05 -7.47 -0.05
CA ALA A 58 0.95 -6.84 1.27
C ALA A 58 -0.43 -7.09 1.90
N ILE A 59 -0.46 -7.21 3.23
CA ILE A 59 -1.70 -7.36 4.00
C ILE A 59 -1.79 -6.30 5.10
N GLU A 60 -2.97 -6.18 5.69
CA GLU A 60 -3.23 -5.29 6.82
C GLU A 60 -2.18 -5.42 7.94
N GLY A 61 -1.55 -4.30 8.27
CA GLY A 61 -0.56 -4.18 9.34
C GLY A 61 0.89 -4.46 8.94
N ASP A 62 1.15 -4.87 7.69
CA ASP A 62 2.54 -5.02 7.22
C ASP A 62 3.26 -3.66 7.25
N VAL A 63 4.57 -3.69 7.46
CA VAL A 63 5.44 -2.54 7.20
C VAL A 63 6.05 -2.71 5.82
N VAL A 64 5.78 -1.77 4.93
CA VAL A 64 6.10 -1.87 3.51
C VAL A 64 6.91 -0.66 3.04
N ALA A 65 7.65 -0.84 1.95
CA ALA A 65 8.22 0.25 1.16
C ALA A 65 7.26 0.64 0.04
N VAL A 66 6.76 1.87 0.05
CA VAL A 66 5.84 2.39 -0.97
C VAL A 66 6.53 3.43 -1.83
N MET A 67 6.37 3.30 -3.15
CA MET A 67 6.74 4.31 -4.13
C MET A 67 5.48 5.04 -4.58
N LEU A 68 5.54 6.38 -4.67
CA LEU A 68 4.45 7.15 -5.27
C LEU A 68 4.53 7.08 -6.78
N ASP A 69 3.37 6.93 -7.42
CA ASP A 69 3.26 7.00 -8.86
C ASP A 69 3.37 8.45 -9.35
N PRO A 70 3.76 8.66 -10.63
CA PRO A 70 3.69 9.97 -11.26
C PRO A 70 2.32 10.64 -11.09
N VAL A 71 2.31 11.97 -10.99
CA VAL A 71 1.11 12.80 -10.72
C VAL A 71 -0.03 12.55 -11.72
N VAL A 72 0.30 12.12 -12.95
CA VAL A 72 -0.69 11.80 -13.98
C VAL A 72 -1.59 10.61 -13.61
N TYR A 73 -1.11 9.72 -12.74
CA TYR A 73 -1.85 8.54 -12.27
C TYR A 73 -2.55 8.80 -10.92
N TRP A 74 -2.48 10.01 -10.39
CA TRP A 74 -3.15 10.34 -9.13
C TRP A 74 -4.67 10.45 -9.31
N THR A 75 -5.41 9.74 -8.47
CA THR A 75 -6.88 9.73 -8.46
C THR A 75 -7.43 11.11 -8.08
N LYS A 76 -8.42 11.58 -8.83
CA LYS A 76 -9.18 12.78 -8.48
C LYS A 76 -10.05 12.50 -7.25
N LEU A 77 -9.92 13.31 -6.21
CA LEU A 77 -10.78 13.29 -5.05
C LEU A 77 -12.21 13.65 -5.46
N ARG A 78 -13.18 12.83 -5.04
CA ARG A 78 -14.60 13.16 -5.17
C ARG A 78 -14.93 14.29 -4.19
N GLY A 79 -15.60 15.33 -4.66
CA GLY A 79 -16.13 16.43 -3.83
C GLY A 79 -15.20 17.61 -3.57
N SER A 80 -14.03 17.70 -4.23
CA SER A 80 -13.20 18.91 -4.12
C SER A 80 -13.84 20.08 -4.85
N ASN A 81 -14.57 20.91 -4.12
CA ASN A 81 -14.71 22.33 -4.42
C ASN A 81 -13.38 23.01 -4.03
N ASP A 82 -12.87 23.92 -4.86
CA ASP A 82 -11.56 24.60 -4.78
C ASP A 82 -11.36 25.53 -3.56
N ALA A 83 -11.88 25.18 -2.39
CA ALA A 83 -11.86 26.02 -1.21
C ALA A 83 -11.14 25.36 -0.04
N LEU A 84 -9.81 25.21 -0.12
CA LEU A 84 -8.94 25.14 1.07
C LEU A 84 -7.56 25.76 0.76
N ILE A 85 -7.56 27.07 0.51
CA ILE A 85 -6.39 27.91 0.78
C ILE A 85 -6.58 28.52 2.16
N SER A 86 -5.74 28.11 3.11
CA SER A 86 -5.20 28.85 4.26
C SER A 86 -5.14 27.99 5.54
N LYS A 87 -3.95 27.42 5.77
CA LYS A 87 -3.28 27.43 7.08
C LYS A 87 -1.87 26.86 6.87
N ALA A 88 -0.99 27.70 6.35
CA ALA A 88 0.44 27.52 6.54
C ALA A 88 0.71 27.79 8.03
N SER A 89 0.67 26.74 8.85
CA SER A 89 1.31 26.79 10.16
C SER A 89 2.81 26.63 9.91
N THR A 90 3.51 27.76 9.95
CA THR A 90 4.96 27.82 10.15
C THR A 90 5.26 27.31 11.55
N ASP A 91 5.63 26.03 11.64
CA ASP A 91 6.42 25.58 12.79
C ASP A 91 7.89 25.52 12.35
N SER A 92 8.64 26.50 12.83
CA SER A 92 10.07 26.65 12.59
C SER A 92 10.84 25.72 13.53
N THR A 93 10.96 24.46 13.17
CA THR A 93 11.97 23.57 13.76
C THR A 93 13.11 23.39 12.76
N LYS A 94 14.20 24.14 12.98
CA LYS A 94 15.47 23.98 12.26
C LYS A 94 16.08 22.63 12.64
N ASN A 95 15.92 21.62 11.79
CA ASN A 95 16.82 20.45 11.77
C ASN A 95 17.59 20.46 10.44
N ARG A 96 18.89 20.72 10.56
CA ARG A 96 19.86 20.86 9.47
C ARG A 96 20.38 19.50 8.94
N ASP A 97 19.54 18.48 8.92
CA ASP A 97 19.82 17.25 8.17
C ASP A 97 18.89 17.21 6.98
N SER A 98 19.22 18.00 5.96
CA SER A 98 18.53 17.99 4.67
C SER A 98 18.93 16.73 3.91
N GLY A 99 18.43 15.58 4.37
CA GLY A 99 18.50 14.31 3.67
C GLY A 99 17.68 14.38 2.39
N GLU A 100 18.06 13.58 1.38
CA GLU A 100 17.38 13.54 0.08
C GLU A 100 15.89 13.19 0.22
N ALA A 101 15.54 12.32 1.18
CA ALA A 101 14.17 12.00 1.56
C ALA A 101 13.34 13.23 2.00
N ALA A 102 13.90 14.12 2.82
CA ALA A 102 13.20 15.33 3.24
C ALA A 102 12.95 16.29 2.06
N ARG A 103 13.93 16.41 1.16
CA ARG A 103 13.77 17.19 -0.09
C ARG A 103 12.73 16.57 -1.02
N ALA A 104 12.68 15.23 -1.12
CA ALA A 104 11.65 14.53 -1.87
C ALA A 104 10.24 14.79 -1.31
N LEU A 105 10.06 14.69 0.00
CA LEU A 105 8.79 15.02 0.65
C LEU A 105 8.38 16.48 0.44
N GLY A 106 9.33 17.42 0.51
CA GLY A 106 9.07 18.83 0.21
C GLY A 106 8.52 19.05 -1.19
N ARG A 107 9.09 18.36 -2.20
CA ARG A 107 8.60 18.40 -3.59
C ARG A 107 7.20 17.82 -3.70
N ILE A 108 6.95 16.64 -3.11
CA ILE A 108 5.63 15.98 -3.15
C ILE A 108 4.58 16.88 -2.48
N ARG A 109 4.91 17.48 -1.33
CA ARG A 109 4.02 18.41 -0.62
C ARG A 109 3.67 19.62 -1.49
N ALA A 110 4.65 20.23 -2.15
CA ALA A 110 4.42 21.34 -3.06
C ALA A 110 3.47 20.92 -4.20
N THR A 111 3.66 19.73 -4.77
CA THR A 111 2.78 19.18 -5.81
C THR A 111 1.34 18.99 -5.32
N LEU A 112 1.15 18.49 -4.09
CA LEU A 112 -0.18 18.32 -3.48
C LEU A 112 -0.84 19.68 -3.23
N SER A 113 -0.09 20.68 -2.79
CA SER A 113 -0.60 22.05 -2.64
C SER A 113 -1.04 22.65 -3.98
N CYS A 114 -0.37 22.32 -5.09
CA CYS A 114 -0.79 22.73 -6.43
C CYS A 114 -1.93 21.88 -7.02
N ASN A 115 -2.25 20.72 -6.42
CA ASN A 115 -3.27 19.79 -6.90
C ASN A 115 -4.17 19.32 -5.75
N PRO A 116 -4.90 20.23 -5.07
CA PRO A 116 -5.66 19.89 -3.86
C PRO A 116 -6.79 18.88 -4.12
N SER A 117 -7.25 18.78 -5.37
CA SER A 117 -8.28 17.83 -5.80
C SER A 117 -7.74 16.46 -6.20
N LYS A 118 -6.45 16.18 -6.03
CA LYS A 118 -5.85 14.88 -6.36
C LYS A 118 -5.30 14.19 -5.11
N ARG A 119 -5.49 12.87 -5.06
CA ARG A 119 -4.91 12.00 -4.05
C ARG A 119 -3.68 11.28 -4.61
N PRO A 120 -2.54 11.28 -3.90
CA PRO A 120 -1.37 10.56 -4.36
C PRO A 120 -1.67 9.06 -4.40
N ASN A 121 -1.26 8.44 -5.50
CA ASN A 121 -1.31 6.99 -5.66
C ASN A 121 0.11 6.42 -5.56
N GLY A 122 0.19 5.15 -5.23
CA GLY A 122 1.46 4.45 -5.18
C GLY A 122 1.31 2.94 -5.23
N ARG A 123 2.47 2.29 -5.10
CA ARG A 123 2.63 0.84 -5.16
C ARG A 123 3.65 0.35 -4.14
N VAL A 124 3.44 -0.87 -3.67
CA VAL A 124 4.33 -1.57 -2.75
C VAL A 124 5.50 -2.19 -3.52
N LEU A 125 6.73 -1.82 -3.16
CA LEU A 125 7.95 -2.38 -3.72
C LEU A 125 8.38 -3.67 -3.01
N SER A 126 8.23 -3.70 -1.69
CA SER A 126 8.62 -4.83 -0.84
C SER A 126 7.98 -4.74 0.55
N ILE A 127 7.86 -5.90 1.21
CA ILE A 127 7.44 -6.03 2.60
C ILE A 127 8.71 -6.02 3.46
N ILE A 128 8.89 -4.95 4.23
CA ILE A 128 10.05 -4.79 5.14
C ILE A 128 9.84 -5.64 6.40
N ARG A 129 8.61 -5.67 6.91
CA ARG A 129 8.26 -6.49 8.07
C ARG A 129 6.84 -7.01 7.94
N SER A 130 6.71 -8.33 8.04
CA SER A 130 5.43 -9.03 8.07
C SER A 130 4.59 -8.68 9.30
N SER A 131 3.28 -8.57 9.09
CA SER A 131 2.26 -8.45 10.12
C SER A 131 2.08 -9.79 10.85
N PRO A 132 1.92 -9.80 12.19
CA PRO A 132 1.53 -10.99 12.94
C PRO A 132 0.18 -11.59 12.46
N ARG A 133 -0.64 -10.80 11.77
CA ARG A 133 -1.91 -11.24 11.18
C ARG A 133 -1.74 -12.32 10.11
N ARG A 134 -0.55 -12.46 9.53
CA ARG A 134 -0.24 -13.54 8.58
C ARG A 134 -0.26 -14.92 9.23
N GLU A 135 0.06 -14.98 10.52
CA GLU A 135 0.19 -16.24 11.28
C GLU A 135 -1.07 -16.55 12.11
N ALA A 136 -1.97 -15.58 12.25
CA ALA A 136 -3.19 -15.69 13.07
C ALA A 136 -4.48 -15.66 12.22
N VAL A 137 -4.44 -16.28 11.04
CA VAL A 137 -5.61 -16.33 10.15
C VAL A 137 -6.60 -17.38 10.65
N ILE A 138 -7.80 -16.93 11.00
CA ILE A 138 -8.93 -17.79 11.36
C ILE A 138 -9.96 -17.73 10.22
N GLY A 139 -10.47 -18.88 9.81
CA GLY A 139 -11.38 -18.98 8.68
C GLY A 139 -12.19 -20.28 8.67
N LEU A 140 -13.11 -20.36 7.72
CA LEU A 140 -13.84 -21.58 7.41
C LEU A 140 -13.06 -22.37 6.36
N LEU A 141 -12.99 -23.69 6.53
CA LEU A 141 -12.40 -24.54 5.51
C LEU A 141 -13.42 -24.74 4.39
N ALA A 142 -13.04 -24.41 3.16
CA ALA A 142 -13.84 -24.69 1.98
C ALA A 142 -13.23 -25.89 1.25
N THR A 143 -14.04 -26.94 1.07
CA THR A 143 -13.77 -28.00 0.11
C THR A 143 -13.98 -27.41 -1.28
N ASN A 144 -12.96 -27.49 -2.14
CA ASN A 144 -13.00 -26.88 -3.47
C ASN A 144 -14.23 -27.36 -4.26
N PRO A 145 -15.15 -26.47 -4.69
CA PRO A 145 -16.30 -26.85 -5.51
C PRO A 145 -15.93 -27.15 -6.97
N TRP A 146 -14.64 -27.05 -7.33
CA TRP A 146 -14.14 -27.18 -8.70
C TRP A 146 -13.77 -28.62 -9.10
N PHE A 147 -13.87 -29.58 -8.19
CA PHE A 147 -13.71 -30.99 -8.53
C PHE A 147 -15.09 -31.58 -8.83
N PRO A 148 -15.39 -31.97 -10.09
CA PRO A 148 -16.57 -32.77 -10.36
C PRO A 148 -16.46 -34.08 -9.59
N GLU A 149 -17.50 -34.40 -8.84
CA GLU A 149 -17.64 -35.64 -8.09
C GLU A 149 -17.69 -36.81 -9.09
N GLY A 150 -16.56 -37.50 -9.34
CA GLY A 150 -16.61 -38.72 -10.13
C GLY A 150 -15.40 -39.20 -10.94
N GLU A 151 -14.20 -38.60 -10.89
CA GLU A 151 -13.05 -39.21 -11.60
C GLU A 151 -11.82 -39.36 -10.69
N GLU A 152 -11.43 -40.62 -10.47
CA GLU A 152 -10.18 -41.03 -9.80
C GLU A 152 -8.97 -40.58 -10.63
N TYR A 153 -8.48 -39.37 -10.35
CA TYR A 153 -7.13 -38.97 -10.74
C TYR A 153 -6.18 -39.13 -9.56
N GLU A 154 -5.02 -39.71 -9.83
CA GLU A 154 -3.95 -40.08 -8.90
C GLU A 154 -3.57 -38.96 -7.92
N ARG A 155 -4.21 -38.88 -6.74
CA ARG A 155 -3.81 -38.11 -5.52
C ARG A 155 -2.92 -36.87 -5.76
N GLU A 156 -3.31 -36.02 -6.70
CA GLU A 156 -2.49 -34.87 -7.11
C GLU A 156 -2.90 -33.66 -6.26
N LEU A 157 -2.39 -33.64 -5.02
CA LEU A 157 -2.51 -32.57 -4.03
C LEU A 157 -3.93 -31.99 -3.86
N ASP A 158 -4.66 -32.50 -2.86
CA ASP A 158 -5.90 -31.88 -2.37
C ASP A 158 -5.62 -30.46 -1.86
N TYR A 159 -5.77 -29.45 -2.72
CA TYR A 159 -5.74 -28.06 -2.30
C TYR A 159 -7.01 -27.78 -1.50
N ILE A 160 -6.84 -27.34 -0.26
CA ILE A 160 -7.94 -26.90 0.58
C ILE A 160 -7.80 -25.39 0.79
N GLN A 161 -8.89 -24.64 0.60
CA GLN A 161 -8.91 -23.20 0.78
C GLN A 161 -9.47 -22.86 2.17
N VAL A 162 -8.71 -22.11 2.96
CA VAL A 162 -9.24 -21.48 4.18
C VAL A 162 -9.83 -20.14 3.77
N ILE A 163 -11.11 -19.91 4.04
CA ILE A 163 -11.81 -18.64 3.86
C ILE A 163 -11.71 -17.82 5.16
N PRO A 164 -10.76 -16.87 5.29
CA PRO A 164 -10.68 -15.95 6.40
C PRO A 164 -12.00 -15.24 6.70
N THR A 165 -12.32 -15.15 7.98
CA THR A 165 -13.46 -14.36 8.48
C THR A 165 -13.17 -12.86 8.48
N ASN A 166 -11.89 -12.47 8.40
CA ASN A 166 -11.46 -11.07 8.37
C ASN A 166 -11.55 -10.51 6.96
N SER A 167 -12.46 -9.54 6.73
CA SER A 167 -12.72 -8.94 5.42
C SER A 167 -11.52 -8.21 4.79
N LYS A 168 -10.48 -7.90 5.58
CA LYS A 168 -9.26 -7.20 5.13
C LYS A 168 -8.17 -8.12 4.60
N LEU A 169 -8.31 -9.43 4.70
CA LEU A 169 -7.33 -10.36 4.13
C LEU A 169 -7.67 -10.60 2.65
N GLN A 170 -6.69 -10.37 1.77
CA GLN A 170 -6.77 -10.81 0.39
C GLN A 170 -6.45 -12.31 0.32
N MET A 171 -7.27 -13.06 -0.41
CA MET A 171 -6.96 -14.36 -0.99
C MET A 171 -7.00 -14.23 -2.50
#